data_AF-A0A421AWG0-F1
#
_entry.id   AF-A0A421AWG0-F1
#
_cell.length_a   1.000
_cell.length_b   1.000
_cell.length_c   1.000
_cell.angle_alpha   90.00
_cell.angle_beta   90.00
_cell.angle_gamma   90.00
#
_symmetry.space_group_name_H-M   'P 1'
#
loop_
_entity.id
_entity.type
_entity.pdbx_description
1 polymer ?
#
loop_
_entity_poly.entity_id
_entity_poly.type
_entity_poly.pdbx_seq_one_letter_code
_entity_poly.pdbx_strand_id
1 'polypeptide(L)' 'MRRDRFVDYLREQLQAAGHPEITSIDTYAVDKNVTDLRITCTDGRVISLHTTRLSPPGGDNFAEPEPIVTK' A
#
# COMPACT_ATOMS: atom_id res chain seq x y z
N MET A 1 -5.03 8.40 -1.82
CA MET A 1 -4.49 7.45 -2.82
C MET A 1 -5.32 6.18 -2.84
N ARG A 2 -6.05 5.92 -3.94
CA ARG A 2 -6.81 4.69 -4.18
C ARG A 2 -5.89 3.48 -4.15
N ARG A 3 -6.34 2.42 -3.49
CA ARG A 3 -5.57 1.19 -3.21
C ARG A 3 -4.85 0.65 -4.45
N ASP A 4 -5.52 0.61 -5.60
CA ASP A 4 -4.95 0.04 -6.82
C ASP A 4 -3.74 0.82 -7.32
N ARG A 5 -3.80 2.16 -7.33
CA ARG A 5 -2.65 3.02 -7.68
C ARG A 5 -1.49 2.84 -6.71
N PHE A 6 -1.79 2.68 -5.43
CA PHE A 6 -0.75 2.42 -4.44
C PHE A 6 -0.10 1.05 -4.62
N VAL A 7 -0.88 0.03 -4.98
CA VAL A 7 -0.39 -1.32 -5.30
C VAL A 7 0.52 -1.27 -6.53
N ASP A 8 0.13 -0.58 -7.58
CA ASP A 8 0.96 -0.45 -8.79
C ASP A 8 2.25 0.32 -8.50
N TYR A 9 2.16 1.41 -7.75
CA TYR A 9 3.34 2.14 -7.28
C TYR A 9 4.29 1.26 -6.45
N LEU A 10 3.76 0.44 -5.52
CA LEU A 10 4.57 -0.49 -4.73
C LEU A 10 5.28 -1.53 -5.60
N ARG A 11 4.62 -2.04 -6.65
CA ARG A 11 5.24 -2.96 -7.62
C ARG A 11 6.43 -2.32 -8.31
N GLU A 12 6.24 -1.11 -8.83
CA GLU A 12 7.30 -0.35 -9.49
C GLU A 12 8.49 -0.09 -8.57
N GLN A 13 8.24 0.37 -7.34
CA GLN A 13 9.30 0.67 -6.37
C GLN A 13 10.08 -0.57 -5.94
N LEU A 14 9.38 -1.67 -5.64
CA LEU A 14 10.03 -2.92 -5.23
C LEU A 14 10.87 -3.49 -6.37
N GLN A 15 10.35 -3.48 -7.60
CA GLN A 15 11.10 -3.92 -8.78
C GLN A 15 12.34 -3.05 -9.02
N ALA A 16 12.21 -1.72 -8.93
CA ALA A 16 13.33 -0.79 -9.09
C ALA A 16 14.41 -0.96 -8.00
N ALA A 17 14.03 -1.38 -6.79
CA ALA A 17 14.93 -1.72 -5.70
C ALA A 17 15.56 -3.12 -5.82
N GLY A 18 15.23 -3.90 -6.86
CA GLY A 18 15.75 -5.24 -7.09
C GLY A 18 15.07 -6.32 -6.24
N HIS A 19 13.89 -6.06 -5.70
CA HIS A 19 13.09 -7.11 -5.08
C HIS A 19 12.50 -8.05 -6.15
N PRO A 20 12.36 -9.35 -5.82
CA PRO A 20 11.65 -10.28 -6.68
C PRO A 20 10.18 -9.92 -6.84
N GLU A 21 9.57 -10.48 -7.89
CA GLU A 21 8.19 -10.21 -8.27
C GLU A 21 7.21 -10.43 -7.12
N ILE A 22 6.14 -9.65 -7.11
CA ILE A 22 5.10 -9.74 -6.09
C ILE A 22 4.09 -10.83 -6.48
N THR A 23 3.93 -11.82 -5.61
CA THR A 23 2.91 -12.87 -5.73
C THR A 23 1.55 -12.39 -5.23
N SER A 24 1.50 -11.78 -4.04
CA SER A 24 0.24 -11.29 -3.46
C SER A 24 0.42 -10.00 -2.66
N ILE A 25 -0.65 -9.21 -2.57
CA ILE A 25 -0.75 -8.07 -1.66
C ILE A 25 -2.08 -8.18 -0.91
N ASP A 26 -1.98 -8.57 0.35
CA ASP A 26 -3.10 -8.85 1.24
C ASP A 26 -3.20 -7.79 2.32
N THR A 27 -4.39 -7.62 2.89
CA THR A 27 -4.55 -6.86 4.13
C THR A 27 -4.59 -7.79 5.32
N TYR A 28 -3.92 -7.40 6.40
CA TYR A 28 -4.00 -8.11 7.68
C TYR A 28 -4.38 -7.16 8.80
N ALA A 29 -5.14 -7.66 9.77
CA ALA A 29 -5.50 -6.89 10.96
C ALA A 29 -4.30 -6.81 11.90
N VAL A 30 -3.93 -5.60 12.29
CA VAL A 30 -2.96 -5.31 13.36
C VAL A 30 -3.68 -5.15 14.69
N ASP A 31 -4.88 -4.55 14.67
CA ASP A 31 -5.79 -4.40 15.80
C ASP A 31 -7.24 -4.31 15.29
N LYS A 32 -8.24 -4.24 16.18
CA LYS A 32 -9.69 -4.27 15.87
C LYS A 32 -10.12 -3.29 14.78
N ASN A 33 -9.46 -2.12 14.69
CA ASN A 33 -9.78 -1.06 13.73
C ASN A 33 -8.61 -0.73 12.79
N VAL A 34 -7.54 -1.53 12.84
CA VAL A 34 -6.30 -1.26 12.11
C VAL A 34 -5.99 -2.43 11.19
N THR A 35 -5.95 -2.13 9.90
CA THR A 35 -5.55 -3.04 8.84
C THR A 35 -4.35 -2.45 8.12
N ASP A 36 -3.35 -3.29 7.91
CA ASP A 36 -2.11 -2.96 7.20
C ASP A 36 -1.91 -3.92 6.02
N LEU A 37 -0.85 -3.70 5.25
CA LEU A 37 -0.57 -4.44 4.02
C LEU A 37 0.55 -5.44 4.20
N ARG A 38 0.33 -6.65 3.69
CA ARG A 38 1.32 -7.71 3.60
C ARG A 38 1.58 -8.00 2.14
N ILE A 39 2.84 -7.89 1.73
CA ILE A 39 3.31 -8.19 0.38
C ILE A 39 4.10 -9.49 0.43
N THR A 40 3.71 -10.45 -0.41
CA THR A 40 4.41 -11.72 -0.58
C THR A 40 5.13 -11.71 -1.92
N CYS A 41 6.45 -11.90 -1.91
CA CYS A 41 7.27 -12.01 -3.11
C CYS A 41 7.38 -13.47 -3.57
N THR A 42 7.74 -13.69 -4.84
CA THR A 42 7.90 -15.01 -5.46
C THR A 42 9.03 -15.85 -4.86
N ASP A 43 10.00 -15.21 -4.20
CA ASP A 43 11.08 -15.88 -3.46
C ASP A 43 10.69 -16.29 -2.03
N GLY A 44 9.42 -16.08 -1.64
CA GLY A 44 8.92 -16.37 -0.31
C GLY A 44 9.19 -15.28 0.73
N ARG A 45 9.82 -14.15 0.36
CA ARG A 45 9.96 -13.00 1.27
C ARG A 45 8.60 -12.34 1.51
N VAL A 46 8.40 -11.91 2.74
CA VAL A 46 7.18 -11.24 3.18
C VAL A 46 7.54 -9.86 3.73
N ILE A 47 6.96 -8.81 3.14
CA ILE A 47 7.13 -7.42 3.57
C ILE A 47 5.82 -6.98 4.23
N SER A 48 5.91 -6.60 5.51
CA SER A 48 4.77 -6.07 6.26
C SER A 48 4.87 -4.54 6.31
N LEU A 49 4.00 -3.87 5.57
CA LEU A 49 3.90 -2.42 5.51
C LEU A 49 2.96 -1.94 6.61
N HIS A 50 3.56 -1.40 7.66
CA HIS A 50 2.83 -0.77 8.74
C HIS A 50 2.51 0.67 8.39
N THR A 51 1.23 1.00 8.25
CA THR A 51 0.78 2.33 7.88
C THR A 51 0.58 3.13 9.17
N THR A 52 1.58 3.90 9.58
CA THR A 52 1.44 4.80 10.74
C THR A 52 0.45 5.92 10.41
N ARG A 53 -0.75 5.85 11.00
CA ARG A 53 -1.83 6.82 10.80
C ARG A 53 -1.59 8.06 11.66
N LEU A 54 -0.66 8.93 11.23
CA LEU A 54 -0.40 10.22 11.88
C LEU A 54 -1.27 11.37 11.31
N SER A 55 -2.03 11.10 10.24
CA SER A 55 -2.90 12.09 9.62
C SER A 55 -4.14 12.37 10.47
N PRO A 56 -4.62 13.63 10.56
CA PRO A 56 -5.88 13.96 11.23
C PRO A 56 -7.06 13.15 10.67
N PRO A 57 -8.11 12.91 11.48
CA PRO A 57 -9.36 12.30 11.00
C PRO A 57 -9.97 13.24 9.95
N GLY A 58 -9.83 12.86 8.69
CA GLY A 58 -10.19 13.67 7.53
C GLY A 58 -10.08 12.87 6.24
N GLY A 59 -9.10 11.95 6.18
CA GLY A 59 -9.02 10.90 5.17
C GLY A 59 -9.00 11.40 3.72
N ASP A 60 -9.01 10.46 2.78
CA ASP A 60 -9.30 10.76 1.38
C ASP A 60 -10.82 10.90 1.22
N ASN A 61 -11.28 11.97 0.55
CA ASN A 61 -12.67 12.07 0.13
C ASN A 61 -12.91 11.16 -1.09
N PHE A 62 -13.37 9.93 -0.87
CA PHE A 62 -13.63 8.97 -1.94
C PHE A 62 -14.82 9.34 -2.85
N ALA A 63 -15.63 10.32 -2.47
CA ALA A 63 -16.74 10.83 -3.28
C ALA A 63 -16.28 11.77 -4.41
N GLU A 64 -15.05 12.26 -4.35
CA GLU A 64 -14.49 13.17 -5.35
C GLU A 64 -13.37 12.48 -6.17
N PRO A 65 -13.13 12.91 -7.42
CA PRO A 65 -11.97 12.47 -8.17
C PRO A 65 -10.68 12.78 -7.40
N GLU A 66 -9.70 11.87 -7.45
CA GLU A 66 -8.41 12.14 -6.81
C GLU A 66 -7.79 13.41 -7.37
N PRO A 67 -7.41 14.38 -6.52
CA PRO A 67 -6.73 15.57 -6.98
C PRO A 67 -5.38 15.15 -7.58
N ILE A 68 -5.20 15.42 -8.87
CA ILE A 68 -3.91 15.25 -9.53
C ILE A 68 -3.04 16.44 -9.11
N VAL A 69 -2.12 16.20 -8.17
CA VAL A 69 -1.11 17.20 -7.80
C VAL A 69 0.03 17.09 -8.82
N THR A 70 -0.02 17.89 -9.88
CA THR A 70 1.15 18.11 -10.76
C THR A 70 2.09 19.13 -10.11
N LYS A 71 3.37 18.79 -10.01
CA LYS A 71 4.44 19.73 -9.64
C LYS A 71 4.75 20.68 -10.78
#